data_AF-A0A2N2TB17-F1
#
_entry.id   AF-A0A2N2TB17-F1
#
_cell.length_a   1.000
_cell.length_b   1.000
_cell.length_c   1.000
_cell.angle_alpha   90.00
_cell.angle_beta   90.00
_cell.angle_gamma   90.00
#
_symmetry.space_group_name_H-M   'P 1'
#
loop_
_entity.id
_entity.type
_entity.pdbx_description
1 polymer ?
#
loop_
_entity_poly.entity_id
_entity_poly.type
_entity_poly.pdbx_seq_one_letter_code
_entity_poly.pdbx_strand_id
1 'polypeptide(L)'
;EAEVARVLFIKSAQRIGFTLDEIAQLLQLDDGTQCKEARAIAEHKLADVRQRLGDLQRIEAALAQLVDRCASRRGQVSCPLIEALQPPDQR
;
A
#
# COMPACT_ATOMS: atom_id res chain seq x y z
N GLU A 1 3.99 -33.56 -6.55
CA GLU A 1 4.38 -32.44 -7.44
C GLU A 1 3.29 -31.38 -7.55
N ALA A 2 2.04 -31.72 -7.85
CA ALA A 2 0.93 -30.76 -7.97
C ALA A 2 0.67 -29.91 -6.70
N GLU A 3 0.74 -30.51 -5.50
CA GLU A 3 0.54 -29.75 -4.25
C GLU A 3 1.66 -28.73 -4.00
N VAL A 4 2.91 -29.08 -4.35
CA VAL A 4 4.05 -28.16 -4.24
C VAL A 4 3.88 -26.99 -5.21
N ALA A 5 3.47 -27.27 -6.45
CA ALA A 5 3.18 -26.23 -7.45
C ALA A 5 2.09 -25.26 -6.96
N ARG A 6 1.01 -25.80 -6.39
CA ARG A 6 -0.07 -24.98 -5.80
C ARG A 6 0.41 -24.10 -4.66
N VAL A 7 1.25 -24.62 -3.76
CA VAL A 7 1.82 -23.82 -2.66
C VAL A 7 2.73 -22.72 -3.20
N LEU A 8 3.56 -23.02 -4.20
CA LEU A 8 4.43 -22.02 -4.83
C LEU A 8 3.63 -20.92 -5.55
N PHE A 9 2.53 -21.29 -6.21
CA PHE A 9 1.59 -20.34 -6.80
C PHE A 9 1.03 -19.38 -5.76
N ILE A 10 0.46 -19.93 -4.66
CA ILE A 10 -0.10 -19.13 -3.57
C ILE A 10 0.95 -18.18 -2.98
N LYS A 11 2.16 -18.68 -2.68
CA LYS A 11 3.25 -17.85 -2.14
C LYS A 11 3.66 -16.73 -3.10
N SER A 12 3.67 -17.01 -4.41
CA SER A 12 4.03 -16.00 -5.41
C SER A 12 2.96 -14.90 -5.50
N ALA A 13 1.69 -15.28 -5.49
CA ALA A 13 0.58 -14.34 -5.50
C ALA A 13 0.50 -13.51 -4.20
N GLN A 14 0.74 -14.12 -3.04
CA GLN A 14 0.85 -13.40 -1.76
C GLN A 14 1.96 -12.36 -1.77
N ARG A 15 3.11 -12.66 -2.41
CA ARG A 15 4.24 -11.71 -2.50
C ARG A 15 3.93 -10.50 -3.37
N ILE A 16 3.04 -10.64 -4.35
CA ILE A 16 2.51 -9.51 -5.15
C ILE A 16 1.49 -8.69 -4.35
N GLY A 17 0.93 -9.29 -3.29
CA GLY A 17 0.01 -8.66 -2.36
C GLY A 17 -1.44 -9.09 -2.55
N PHE A 18 -1.73 -10.08 -3.39
CA PHE A 18 -3.09 -10.61 -3.53
C PHE A 18 -3.61 -11.16 -2.19
N THR A 19 -4.88 -10.88 -1.91
CA THR A 19 -5.61 -11.44 -0.76
C THR A 19 -5.90 -12.92 -1.00
N LEU A 20 -6.27 -13.65 0.06
CA LEU A 20 -6.62 -15.06 -0.08
C LEU A 20 -7.82 -15.28 -1.03
N ASP A 21 -8.77 -14.35 -1.06
CA ASP A 21 -9.92 -14.41 -1.95
C ASP A 21 -9.52 -14.20 -3.42
N GLU A 22 -8.67 -13.21 -3.70
CA GLU A 22 -8.11 -13.00 -5.05
C GLU A 22 -7.28 -14.21 -5.51
N ILE A 23 -6.51 -14.82 -4.61
CA ILE A 23 -5.72 -16.02 -4.90
C ILE A 23 -6.63 -17.22 -5.18
N ALA A 24 -7.72 -17.37 -4.43
CA ALA A 24 -8.70 -18.43 -4.67
C ALA A 24 -9.33 -18.29 -6.05
N GLN A 25 -9.63 -17.06 -6.50
CA GLN A 25 -10.12 -16.80 -7.86
C GLN A 25 -9.06 -17.14 -8.90
N LEU A 26 -7.81 -16.69 -8.71
CA LEU A 26 -6.70 -17.00 -9.64
C LEU A 26 -6.43 -18.50 -9.76
N LEU A 27 -6.58 -19.27 -8.67
CA LEU A 27 -6.46 -20.74 -8.70
C LEU A 27 -7.55 -21.44 -9.52
N GLN A 28 -8.72 -20.81 -9.72
CA GLN A 28 -9.75 -21.36 -10.62
C GLN A 28 -9.37 -21.18 -12.10
N LEU A 29 -8.43 -20.29 -12.39
CA LEU A 29 -7.96 -19.95 -13.75
C LEU A 29 -6.65 -20.69 -14.12
N ASP A 30 -6.20 -21.63 -13.29
CA ASP A 30 -4.86 -22.26 -13.35
C ASP A 30 -4.65 -23.18 -14.57
N ASP A 31 -5.71 -23.43 -15.36
CA ASP A 31 -5.55 -24.08 -16.68
C ASP A 31 -4.92 -23.15 -17.73
N GLY A 32 -4.73 -21.87 -17.40
CA GLY A 32 -4.04 -20.88 -18.22
C GLY A 32 -4.85 -20.36 -19.41
N THR A 33 -6.11 -20.79 -19.57
CA THR A 33 -6.95 -20.43 -20.73
C THR A 33 -7.72 -19.11 -20.53
N GLN A 34 -7.83 -18.65 -19.28
CA GLN A 34 -8.65 -17.52 -18.85
C GLN A 34 -7.83 -16.24 -18.62
N CYS A 35 -7.04 -15.86 -19.62
CA CYS A 35 -6.14 -14.70 -19.56
C CYS A 35 -6.89 -13.38 -19.29
N LYS A 36 -8.12 -13.23 -19.79
CA LYS A 36 -8.92 -12.00 -19.62
C LYS A 36 -9.37 -11.81 -18.18
N GLU A 37 -9.80 -12.89 -17.54
CA GLU A 37 -10.24 -12.94 -16.15
C GLU A 37 -9.06 -12.69 -15.20
N ALA A 38 -7.93 -13.37 -15.44
CA ALA A 38 -6.71 -13.16 -14.68
C ALA A 38 -6.20 -11.71 -14.78
N ARG A 39 -6.30 -11.13 -15.99
CA ARG A 39 -5.96 -9.71 -16.23
C ARG A 39 -6.87 -8.78 -15.44
N ALA A 40 -8.18 -9.02 -15.39
CA ALA A 40 -9.10 -8.17 -14.63
C ALA A 40 -8.77 -8.14 -13.13
N ILE A 41 -8.44 -9.30 -12.54
CA ILE A 41 -8.00 -9.40 -11.13
C ILE A 41 -6.71 -8.60 -10.92
N ALA A 42 -5.74 -8.74 -11.83
CA ALA A 42 -4.47 -8.00 -11.75
C ALA A 42 -4.65 -6.47 -11.93
N GLU A 43 -5.54 -6.03 -12.83
CA GLU A 43 -5.84 -4.62 -13.05
C GLU A 43 -6.48 -3.97 -11.82
N HIS A 44 -7.41 -4.67 -11.18
CA HIS A 44 -7.99 -4.23 -9.90
C HIS A 44 -6.90 -4.08 -8.83
N LYS A 45 -6.04 -5.09 -8.69
CA LYS A 45 -4.95 -5.04 -7.72
C LYS A 45 -3.96 -3.91 -7.99
N LEU A 46 -3.65 -3.66 -9.24
CA LEU A 46 -2.78 -2.56 -9.65
C LEU A 46 -3.39 -1.19 -9.32
N ALA A 47 -4.71 -1.03 -9.48
CA ALA A 47 -5.41 0.19 -9.09
C ALA A 47 -5.31 0.42 -7.57
N ASP A 48 -5.55 -0.60 -6.77
CA ASP A 48 -5.41 -0.54 -5.30
C ASP A 48 -3.99 -0.16 -4.87
N VAL A 49 -2.98 -0.78 -5.48
CA VAL A 49 -1.57 -0.49 -5.19
C VAL A 49 -1.25 0.97 -5.54
N ARG A 50 -1.70 1.46 -6.70
CA ARG A 50 -1.48 2.85 -7.12
C ARG A 50 -2.16 3.85 -6.17
N GLN A 51 -3.36 3.53 -5.70
CA GLN A 51 -4.05 4.35 -4.71
C GLN A 51 -3.25 4.43 -3.40
N ARG A 52 -2.83 3.26 -2.86
CA ARG A 52 -2.03 3.21 -1.63
C ARG A 52 -0.70 3.95 -1.77
N LEU A 53 -0.04 3.85 -2.93
CA LEU A 53 1.17 4.62 -3.21
C LEU A 53 0.90 6.12 -3.17
N GLY A 54 -0.19 6.59 -3.76
CA GLY A 54 -0.59 8.01 -3.68
C GLY A 54 -0.86 8.45 -2.25
N ASP A 55 -1.51 7.62 -1.43
CA ASP A 55 -1.74 7.90 -0.01
C ASP A 55 -0.41 7.99 0.76
N LEU A 56 0.49 7.04 0.56
CA LEU A 56 1.80 7.01 1.20
C LEU A 56 2.68 8.19 0.78
N GLN A 57 2.65 8.59 -0.50
CA GLN A 57 3.36 9.78 -0.98
C GLN A 57 2.85 11.07 -0.31
N ARG A 58 1.53 11.18 -0.09
CA ARG A 58 0.96 12.33 0.63
C ARG A 58 1.42 12.36 2.09
N ILE A 59 1.44 11.21 2.75
CA ILE A 59 1.92 11.08 4.13
C ILE A 59 3.41 11.42 4.21
N GLU A 60 4.22 10.87 3.29
CA GLU A 60 5.66 11.12 3.22
C GLU A 60 5.97 12.61 3.04
N ALA A 61 5.31 13.27 2.08
CA ALA A 61 5.50 14.70 1.85
C ALA A 61 5.11 15.54 3.08
N ALA A 62 4.02 15.20 3.76
CA ALA A 62 3.60 15.90 4.98
C ALA A 62 4.62 15.72 6.12
N LEU A 63 5.11 14.49 6.32
CA LEU A 63 6.13 14.20 7.32
C LEU A 63 7.46 14.91 7.01
N ALA A 64 7.91 14.89 5.76
CA ALA A 64 9.12 15.57 5.32
C ALA A 64 9.05 17.07 5.63
N GLN A 65 7.94 17.73 5.30
CA GLN A 65 7.74 19.15 5.61
C GLN A 65 7.76 19.45 7.12
N LEU A 66 7.15 18.59 7.94
CA LEU A 66 7.17 18.78 9.39
C LEU A 66 8.57 18.59 9.97
N VAL A 67 9.33 17.60 9.48
CA VAL A 67 10.73 17.36 9.87
C VAL A 67 11.61 18.56 9.52
N ASP A 68 11.50 19.10 8.30
CA ASP A 68 12.28 20.26 7.87
C ASP A 68 11.97 21.52 8.70
N ARG A 69 10.68 21.74 8.99
CA ARG A 69 10.25 22.85 9.86
C ARG A 69 10.78 22.70 11.29
N CYS A 70 10.80 21.49 11.82
CA CYS A 70 11.41 21.21 13.13
C CYS A 70 12.92 21.48 13.11
N ALA A 71 13.64 21.01 12.09
CA ALA A 71 15.09 21.17 11.97
C ALA A 71 15.52 22.64 11.82
N SER A 72 14.68 23.48 11.20
CA SER A 72 14.98 24.89 10.94
C SER A 72 14.76 25.80 12.15
N ARG A 73 14.14 25.31 13.23
CA ARG A 73 13.86 26.09 14.45
C ARG A 73 15.12 26.16 15.33
N ARG A 74 15.38 27.34 15.92
CA ARG A 74 16.47 27.56 16.89
C ARG A 74 15.92 28.18 18.17
N GLY A 75 16.51 27.82 19.31
CA GLY A 75 16.08 28.30 20.63
C GLY A 75 14.92 27.51 21.22
N GLN A 76 14.37 28.00 22.33
CA GLN A 76 13.25 27.37 23.02
C GLN A 76 11.94 27.82 22.39
N VAL A 77 11.49 27.08 21.38
CA VAL A 77 10.32 27.38 20.55
C VAL A 77 9.40 26.17 20.49
N SER A 78 8.10 26.43 20.34
CA SER A 78 7.10 25.38 20.20
C SER A 78 7.35 24.53 18.94
N CYS A 79 7.15 23.22 19.08
CA CYS A 79 7.47 22.23 18.06
C CYS A 79 6.42 22.25 16.93
N PRO A 80 6.80 22.59 15.68
CA PRO A 80 5.86 22.66 14.56
C PRO A 80 5.10 21.35 14.28
N LEU A 81 5.72 20.20 14.57
CA LEU A 81 5.07 18.90 14.44
C LEU A 81 3.94 18.74 15.46
N ILE A 82 4.19 19.09 16.73
CA ILE A 82 3.18 19.00 17.78
C ILE A 82 2.02 19.97 17.49
N GLU A 83 2.33 21.20 17.09
CA GLU A 83 1.32 22.19 16.69
C GLU A 83 0.43 21.71 15.53
N ALA A 84 1.00 21.02 14.54
CA ALA A 84 0.27 20.53 13.38
C ALA A 84 -0.68 19.37 13.71
N LEU A 85 -0.45 18.66 14.82
CA LEU A 85 -1.28 17.55 15.28
C LEU A 85 -2.34 17.97 16.30
N GLN A 86 -2.26 19.19 16.82
CA GLN A 86 -3.27 19.70 17.74
C GLN A 86 -4.58 19.98 17.00
N PRO A 87 -5.75 19.62 17.59
CA PRO A 87 -7.05 19.93 17.01
C PRO A 87 -7.26 21.45 16.93
N PRO A 88 -8.08 21.92 15.98
CA PRO A 88 -8.25 23.35 15.68
C PRO A 88 -8.89 24.20 16.82
N ASP A 89 -9.24 23.61 17.96
CA ASP A 89 -10.05 24.22 19.01
C ASP A 89 -9.27 24.59 20.31
N GLN A 90 -7.95 24.70 20.23
CA GLN A 90 -7.10 25.16 21.34
C GLN A 90 -6.19 26.34 20.94
N ARG A 91 -6.77 27.39 20.35
CA ARG A 91 -6.12 28.70 20.17
C ARG A 91 -6.91 29.81 20.81
#